data_AF-A0A538DYP3-F1
#
_entry.id   AF-A0A538DYP3-F1
#
_cell.length_a   1.000
_cell.length_b   1.000
_cell.length_c   1.000
_cell.angle_alpha   90.00
_cell.angle_beta   90.00
_cell.angle_gamma   90.00
#
_symmetry.space_group_name_H-M   'P 1'
#
loop_
_entity.id
_entity.type
_entity.pdbx_description
1 polymer ?
#
loop_
_entity_poly.entity_id
_entity_poly.type
_entity_poly.pdbx_seq_one_letter_code
_entity_poly.pdbx_strand_id
1 'polypeptide(L)'
;MTSDRAARRWAEVWAQAWPAADVEAIVALYAPNAVFYSHPFRARQSPREYVETVFADQVEAECRFGEPLVSDERAAVDWWGVITSKEGAVEAVAGTSLLRFDADGLVVEQRDAWAGVPDRRELPDWA
;
A
#
# COMPACT_ATOMS: atom_id res chain seq x y z
N MET A 1 17.71 0.27 -10.58
CA MET A 1 16.36 0.28 -11.20
C MET A 1 15.92 1.74 -11.37
N THR A 2 15.12 2.10 -12.38
CA THR A 2 14.55 3.46 -12.45
C THR A 2 13.39 3.60 -11.48
N SER A 3 13.14 4.79 -10.94
CA SER A 3 12.03 5.04 -10.01
C SER A 3 10.66 4.80 -10.65
N ASP A 4 10.50 5.04 -11.96
CA ASP A 4 9.28 4.68 -12.70
C ASP A 4 9.01 3.18 -12.64
N ARG A 5 10.02 2.36 -12.96
CA ARG A 5 9.90 0.91 -12.89
C ARG A 5 9.70 0.42 -11.44
N ALA A 6 10.36 1.06 -10.47
CA ALA A 6 10.22 0.73 -9.06
C ALA A 6 8.81 1.03 -8.53
N ALA A 7 8.25 2.19 -8.90
CA ALA A 7 6.91 2.61 -8.50
C ALA A 7 5.82 1.75 -9.14
N ARG A 8 5.96 1.41 -10.43
CA ARG A 8 5.05 0.45 -11.10
C ARG A 8 5.10 -0.92 -10.43
N ARG A 9 6.31 -1.44 -10.17
CA ARG A 9 6.49 -2.70 -9.43
C ARG A 9 5.80 -2.64 -8.05
N TRP A 10 5.95 -1.52 -7.33
CA TRP A 10 5.31 -1.36 -6.03
C TRP A 10 3.78 -1.46 -6.15
N ALA A 11 3.17 -0.72 -7.09
CA ALA A 11 1.73 -0.72 -7.31
C ALA A 11 1.21 -2.10 -7.75
N GLU A 12 1.90 -2.75 -8.69
CA GLU A 12 1.55 -4.08 -9.21
C GLU A 12 1.62 -5.16 -8.13
N VAL A 13 2.69 -5.16 -7.32
CA VAL A 13 2.86 -6.12 -6.23
C VAL A 13 1.79 -5.90 -5.17
N TRP A 14 1.51 -4.66 -4.76
CA TRP A 14 0.43 -4.40 -3.80
C TRP A 14 -0.94 -4.81 -4.33
N ALA A 15 -1.25 -4.52 -5.60
CA ALA A 15 -2.51 -4.89 -6.23
C ALA A 15 -2.75 -6.41 -6.25
N GLN A 16 -1.67 -7.21 -6.30
CA GLN A 16 -1.74 -8.68 -6.27
C GLN A 16 -1.69 -9.24 -4.85
N ALA A 17 -0.78 -8.71 -4.03
CA ALA A 17 -0.45 -9.27 -2.72
C ALA A 17 -1.46 -8.91 -1.65
N TRP A 18 -2.11 -7.74 -1.73
CA TRP A 18 -3.09 -7.33 -0.71
C TRP A 18 -4.33 -8.23 -0.71
N PRO A 19 -5.03 -8.48 -1.83
CA PRO A 19 -6.14 -9.45 -1.85
C PRO A 19 -5.73 -10.85 -1.40
N ALA A 20 -4.49 -11.25 -1.70
CA ALA A 20 -3.94 -12.56 -1.33
C ALA A 20 -3.39 -12.64 0.10
N ALA A 21 -3.35 -11.51 0.84
CA ALA A 21 -2.68 -11.38 2.13
C ALA A 21 -1.21 -11.86 2.12
N ASP A 22 -0.49 -11.64 1.01
CA ASP A 22 0.91 -12.07 0.83
C ASP A 22 1.88 -11.07 1.48
N VAL A 23 2.19 -11.34 2.75
CA VAL A 23 3.14 -10.56 3.55
C VAL A 23 4.53 -10.51 2.91
N GLU A 24 5.02 -11.64 2.39
CA GLU A 24 6.39 -11.74 1.91
C GLU A 24 6.60 -10.95 0.62
N ALA A 25 5.63 -11.00 -0.30
CA ALA A 25 5.66 -10.21 -1.52
C ALA A 25 5.75 -8.71 -1.23
N ILE A 26 4.97 -8.23 -0.25
CA ILE A 26 4.96 -6.81 0.12
C ILE A 26 6.25 -6.44 0.85
N VAL A 27 6.70 -7.24 1.81
CA VAL A 27 7.95 -6.97 2.56
C VAL A 27 9.17 -6.90 1.62
N ALA A 28 9.20 -7.72 0.56
CA ALA A 28 10.25 -7.70 -0.46
C ALA A 28 10.29 -6.41 -1.33
N LEU A 29 9.34 -5.49 -1.16
CA LEU A 29 9.39 -4.16 -1.76
C LEU A 29 10.28 -3.19 -0.99
N TYR A 30 10.57 -3.45 0.29
CA TYR A 30 11.18 -2.49 1.19
C TYR A 30 12.64 -2.84 1.52
N ALA A 31 13.45 -1.80 1.71
CA ALA A 31 14.79 -1.96 2.25
C ALA A 31 14.70 -2.39 3.74
N PRO A 32 15.70 -3.10 4.29
CA PRO A 32 15.66 -3.60 5.68
C PRO A 32 15.41 -2.53 6.76
N ASN A 33 15.81 -1.28 6.49
CA ASN A 33 15.66 -0.15 7.40
C ASN A 33 14.68 0.93 6.87
N ALA A 34 13.72 0.53 6.03
CA ALA A 34 12.73 1.44 5.47
C ALA A 34 11.95 2.16 6.58
N VAL A 35 11.73 3.47 6.39
CA VAL A 35 10.90 4.27 7.29
C VAL A 35 9.46 4.20 6.79
N PHE A 36 8.55 3.64 7.59
CA PHE A 36 7.15 3.44 7.18
C PHE A 36 6.17 4.12 8.13
N TYR A 37 5.36 5.03 7.58
CA TYR A 37 4.25 5.69 8.28
C TYR A 37 2.94 5.26 7.62
N SER A 38 2.18 4.39 8.29
CA SER A 38 0.90 3.87 7.77
C SER A 38 -0.23 4.89 7.78
N HIS A 39 -0.09 6.00 8.52
CA HIS A 39 -1.07 7.08 8.60
C HIS A 39 -0.40 8.34 9.19
N PRO A 40 -0.81 9.58 8.84
CA PRO A 40 -0.11 10.80 9.26
C PRO A 40 -0.07 11.04 10.79
N PHE A 41 -0.99 10.42 11.53
CA PHE A 41 -1.10 10.53 12.99
C PHE A 41 -0.61 9.28 13.75
N ARG A 42 -0.06 8.28 13.06
CA ARG A 42 0.47 7.06 13.69
C ARG A 42 1.99 7.14 13.83
N ALA A 43 2.53 6.44 14.82
CA ALA A 43 3.98 6.26 14.94
C ALA A 43 4.53 5.43 13.75
N ARG A 44 5.82 5.61 13.46
CA ARG A 44 6.50 4.75 12.48
C ARG A 44 6.53 3.30 12.98
N GLN A 45 6.48 2.36 12.06
CA GLN A 45 6.58 0.92 12.32
C GLN A 45 7.32 0.23 11.17
N SER A 46 7.62 -1.06 11.25
CA SER A 46 8.16 -1.77 10.09
C SER A 46 7.03 -2.11 9.09
N PRO A 47 7.35 -2.26 7.78
CA PRO A 47 6.37 -2.72 6.80
C PRO A 47 5.78 -4.08 7.17
N ARG A 48 6.59 -5.01 7.71
CA ARG A 48 6.15 -6.34 8.14
C ARG A 48 5.11 -6.28 9.26
N GLU A 49 5.42 -5.57 10.35
CA GLU A 49 4.49 -5.42 11.49
C GLU A 49 3.16 -4.82 11.03
N TYR A 50 3.21 -3.86 10.09
CA TYR A 50 2.00 -3.28 9.52
C TYR A 50 1.16 -4.32 8.78
N VAL A 51 1.73 -4.99 7.77
CA VAL A 51 0.97 -5.91 6.91
C VAL A 51 0.47 -7.13 7.66
N GLU A 52 1.25 -7.69 8.58
CA GLU A 52 0.82 -8.79 9.43
C GLU A 52 -0.40 -8.39 10.30
N THR A 53 -0.39 -7.16 10.83
CA THR A 53 -1.52 -6.66 11.63
C THR A 53 -2.77 -6.46 10.78
N VAL A 54 -2.68 -5.79 9.62
CA VAL A 54 -3.87 -5.50 8.81
C VAL A 54 -4.44 -6.76 8.14
N PHE A 55 -3.57 -7.70 7.73
CA PHE A 55 -4.03 -8.95 7.12
C PHE A 55 -4.57 -9.95 8.14
N ALA A 56 -4.20 -9.82 9.42
CA ALA A 56 -4.75 -10.68 10.46
C ALA A 56 -6.26 -10.50 10.65
N ASP A 57 -6.83 -9.34 10.33
CA ASP A 57 -8.28 -9.09 10.45
C ASP A 57 -9.04 -9.25 9.12
N GLN A 58 -8.34 -9.23 7.99
CA GLN A 58 -8.90 -9.36 6.66
C GLN A 58 -9.33 -10.80 6.34
N VAL A 59 -10.53 -10.97 5.78
CA VAL A 59 -10.98 -12.21 5.12
C VAL A 59 -10.93 -12.07 3.60
N GLU A 60 -11.32 -10.90 3.10
CA GLU A 60 -11.36 -10.59 1.67
C GLU A 60 -10.97 -9.13 1.46
N ALA A 61 -10.26 -8.85 0.37
CA ALA A 61 -10.02 -7.49 -0.08
C ALA A 61 -10.07 -7.39 -1.60
N GLU A 62 -10.64 -6.30 -2.09
CA GLU A 62 -10.49 -5.81 -3.46
C GLU A 62 -9.68 -4.53 -3.40
N CYS A 63 -8.80 -4.29 -4.37
CA CYS A 63 -8.05 -3.04 -4.43
C CYS A 63 -7.76 -2.59 -5.86
N ARG A 64 -7.49 -1.29 -6.00
CA ARG A 64 -7.05 -0.63 -7.24
C ARG A 64 -5.91 0.33 -6.90
N PHE A 65 -4.97 0.48 -7.82
CA PHE A 65 -3.81 1.36 -7.67
C PHE A 65 -3.67 2.21 -8.93
N GLY A 66 -3.66 3.53 -8.78
CA GLY A 66 -3.51 4.44 -9.91
C GLY A 66 -2.09 4.43 -10.50
N GLU A 67 -1.97 5.05 -11.67
CA GLU A 67 -0.68 5.24 -12.34
C GLU A 67 0.28 6.07 -11.45
N PRO A 68 1.49 5.58 -11.15
CA PRO A 68 2.43 6.31 -10.31
C PRO A 68 2.87 7.67 -10.90
N LEU A 69 2.82 8.72 -10.09
CA LEU A 69 3.42 10.01 -10.39
C LEU A 69 4.85 10.05 -9.87
N VAL A 70 5.84 10.15 -10.76
CA VAL A 70 7.26 9.96 -10.41
C VAL A 70 8.05 11.24 -10.64
N SER A 71 8.89 11.60 -9.66
CA SER A 71 9.89 12.67 -9.76
C SER A 71 11.17 12.21 -9.09
N ASP A 72 12.25 12.11 -9.85
CA ASP A 72 13.56 11.65 -9.38
C ASP A 72 13.46 10.30 -8.64
N GLU A 73 13.92 10.22 -7.39
CA GLU A 73 13.83 9.02 -6.53
C GLU A 73 12.49 8.83 -5.81
N ARG A 74 11.49 9.67 -6.10
CA ARG A 74 10.20 9.71 -5.38
C ARG A 74 9.02 9.37 -6.27
N ALA A 75 7.99 8.79 -5.68
CA ALA A 75 6.71 8.58 -6.34
C ALA A 75 5.53 8.88 -5.41
N ALA A 76 4.39 9.22 -6.00
CA ALA A 76 3.08 9.20 -5.35
C ALA A 76 2.19 8.18 -6.08
N VAL A 77 1.51 7.32 -5.34
CA VAL A 77 0.58 6.33 -5.88
C VAL A 77 -0.72 6.41 -5.12
N ASP A 78 -1.81 6.71 -5.81
CA ASP A 78 -3.15 6.64 -5.24
C ASP A 78 -3.64 5.19 -5.23
N TRP A 79 -4.40 4.84 -4.21
CA TRP A 79 -4.95 3.50 -4.05
C TRP A 79 -6.32 3.52 -3.37
N TRP A 80 -7.10 2.48 -3.65
CA TRP A 80 -8.41 2.25 -3.08
C TRP A 80 -8.55 0.78 -2.72
N GLY A 81 -9.32 0.48 -1.68
CA GLY A 81 -9.66 -0.88 -1.34
C GLY A 81 -11.03 -1.00 -0.67
N VAL A 82 -11.62 -2.17 -0.81
CA VAL A 82 -12.76 -2.61 0.00
C VAL A 82 -12.31 -3.84 0.78
N ILE A 83 -12.42 -3.78 2.10
CA ILE A 83 -11.97 -4.84 3.01
C ILE A 83 -13.19 -5.43 3.70
N THR A 84 -13.26 -6.75 3.77
CA THR A 84 -14.20 -7.48 4.62
C THR A 84 -13.43 -8.09 5.79
N SER A 85 -13.79 -7.73 7.02
CA SER A 85 -13.17 -8.26 8.23
C SER A 85 -13.71 -9.65 8.60
N LYS A 86 -13.04 -10.33 9.54
CA LYS A 86 -13.49 -11.61 10.12
C LYS A 86 -14.86 -11.54 10.79
N GLU A 87 -15.26 -10.36 11.23
CA GLU A 87 -16.56 -10.10 11.86
C GLU A 87 -17.66 -9.77 10.83
N GLY A 88 -17.30 -9.74 9.54
CA GLY A 88 -18.20 -9.42 8.43
C GLY A 88 -18.44 -7.93 8.23
N ALA A 89 -17.70 -7.07 8.93
CA ALA A 89 -17.73 -5.63 8.68
C ALA A 89 -17.06 -5.31 7.34
N VAL A 90 -17.65 -4.39 6.58
CA VAL A 90 -17.13 -3.94 5.29
C VAL A 90 -16.74 -2.47 5.40
N GLU A 91 -15.51 -2.15 4.98
CA GLU A 91 -14.97 -0.79 4.94
C GLU A 91 -14.40 -0.50 3.56
N ALA A 92 -14.66 0.71 3.05
CA ALA A 92 -13.96 1.24 1.88
C ALA A 92 -12.88 2.24 2.32
N VAL A 93 -11.66 2.04 1.85
CA VAL A 93 -10.50 2.88 2.14
C VAL A 93 -9.93 3.47 0.86
N ALA A 94 -9.40 4.68 0.95
CA ALA A 94 -8.72 5.35 -0.15
C ALA A 94 -7.60 6.25 0.38
N GLY A 95 -6.49 6.30 -0.35
CA GLY A 95 -5.37 7.14 0.04
C GLY A 95 -4.28 7.26 -1.01
N THR A 96 -3.21 7.94 -0.60
CA THR A 96 -2.00 8.12 -1.41
C THR A 96 -0.80 7.65 -0.60
N SER A 97 0.05 6.84 -1.23
CA SER A 97 1.37 6.47 -0.72
C SER A 97 2.44 7.36 -1.34
N LEU A 98 3.16 8.10 -0.48
CA LEU A 98 4.34 8.86 -0.87
C LEU A 98 5.58 7.98 -0.63
N LEU A 99 6.29 7.68 -1.71
CA LEU A 99 7.39 6.71 -1.75
C LEU A 99 8.72 7.40 -2.04
N ARG A 100 9.80 6.84 -1.49
CA ARG A 100 11.18 7.12 -1.89
C ARG A 100 11.91 5.81 -2.09
N PHE A 101 12.67 5.70 -3.17
CA PHE A 101 13.40 4.50 -3.55
C PHE A 101 14.92 4.68 -3.42
N ASP A 102 15.64 3.57 -3.25
CA ASP A 102 17.09 3.52 -3.43
C ASP A 102 17.47 3.12 -4.87
N ALA A 103 18.78 2.98 -5.12
CA ALA A 103 19.31 2.62 -6.45
C ALA A 103 18.90 1.22 -6.92
N ASP A 104 18.63 0.31 -5.99
CA ASP A 104 18.13 -1.04 -6.27
C ASP A 104 16.62 -1.04 -6.51
N GLY A 105 15.96 0.08 -6.19
CA GLY A 105 14.54 0.33 -6.32
C GLY A 105 13.71 -0.33 -5.22
N LEU A 106 14.32 -0.52 -4.05
CA LEU A 106 13.60 -0.83 -2.82
C LEU A 106 13.07 0.46 -2.19
N VAL A 107 11.91 0.38 -1.57
CA VAL A 107 11.34 1.49 -0.80
C VAL A 107 12.17 1.72 0.45
N VAL A 108 12.70 2.92 0.62
CA VAL A 108 13.45 3.36 1.80
C VAL A 108 12.65 4.31 2.69
N GLU A 109 11.58 4.89 2.15
CA GLU A 109 10.58 5.66 2.91
C GLU A 109 9.20 5.50 2.28
N GLN A 110 8.18 5.25 3.10
CA GLN A 110 6.78 5.34 2.72
C GLN A 110 6.01 6.16 3.77
N ARG A 111 5.18 7.08 3.28
CA ARG A 111 4.24 7.86 4.08
C ARG A 111 2.86 7.79 3.44
N ASP A 112 1.91 7.22 4.15
CA ASP A 112 0.54 7.11 3.67
C ASP A 112 -0.34 8.19 4.29
N ALA A 113 -1.24 8.73 3.48
CA ALA A 113 -2.37 9.53 3.91
C ALA A 113 -3.63 8.93 3.31
N TRP A 114 -4.54 8.45 4.16
CA TRP A 114 -5.74 7.75 3.73
C TRP A 114 -6.91 8.04 4.67
N ALA A 115 -8.12 7.78 4.19
CA ALA A 115 -9.35 7.81 4.95
C ALA A 115 -10.19 6.57 4.64
N GLY A 116 -11.00 6.16 5.61
CA GLY A 116 -11.94 5.06 5.49
C GLY A 116 -13.37 5.51 5.73
N VAL A 117 -14.32 4.83 5.12
CA VAL A 117 -15.75 4.97 5.40
C VAL A 117 -16.39 3.60 5.57
N PRO A 118 -17.42 3.48 6.42
CA PRO A 118 -18.22 2.26 6.47
C PRO A 118 -18.87 1.96 5.12
N ASP A 119 -19.19 0.69 4.93
CA ASP A 119 -19.84 0.10 3.78
C ASP A 119 -18.99 0.10 2.50
N ARG A 120 -19.38 -0.78 1.57
CA ARG A 120 -18.75 -0.87 0.26
C ARG A 120 -18.90 0.44 -0.51
N ARG A 121 -17.82 0.85 -1.18
CA ARG A 121 -17.83 1.86 -2.25
C ARG A 121 -17.29 1.25 -3.53
N GLU A 122 -17.81 1.68 -4.66
CA GLU A 122 -17.24 1.29 -5.95
C GLU A 122 -15.84 1.88 -6.09
N LEU A 123 -14.89 1.04 -6.50
CA LEU A 123 -13.53 1.48 -6.79
C LEU A 123 -13.52 2.24 -8.12
N PRO A 124 -12.73 3.31 -8.26
CA PRO A 124 -12.66 4.06 -9.50
C PRO A 124 -12.18 3.20 -10.67
N ASP A 125 -12.72 3.48 -11.86
CA ASP A 125 -12.41 2.79 -13.12
C ASP A 125 -11.11 3.27 -13.78
N TRP A 126 -10.62 4.45 -13.39
CA TRP A 126 -9.39 5.05 -13.88
C TRP A 126 -8.12 4.57 -13.16
N ALA A 127 -8.28 3.74 -12.13
CA ALA A 127 -7.21 3.12 -11.37
C ALA A 127 -6.92 1.68 -11.87
#